data_AF-A0A1S3MXS5-F1
#
_entry.id   AF-A0A1S3MXS5-F1
#
_cell.length_a   1.000
_cell.length_b   1.000
_cell.length_c   1.000
_cell.angle_alpha   90.00
_cell.angle_beta   90.00
_cell.angle_gamma   90.00
#
_symmetry.space_group_name_H-M   'P 1'
#
loop_
_entity.id
_entity.type
_entity.pdbx_description
1 polymer ?
#
loop_
_entity_poly.entity_id
_entity_poly.type
_entity_poly.pdbx_seq_one_letter_code
_entity_poly.pdbx_strand_id
1 'polypeptide(L)'
;METNRLYAAEGQRLMQERDVPEYLHHVARRLEEENDRVISYLDQSTQKPLISNVEKQLLGEHMTAILQKGLSILLDGNRVILTLSSRSQYSVRR
;
A
#
# COMPACT_ATOMS: atom_id res chain seq x y z
N MET A 1 17.44 -13.58 11.63
CA MET A 1 16.18 -12.83 11.84
C MET A 1 15.14 -13.35 10.86
N GLU A 2 14.40 -14.38 11.25
CA GLU A 2 13.38 -15.04 10.42
C GLU A 2 12.21 -14.10 10.10
N THR A 3 11.83 -13.27 11.07
CA THR A 3 10.76 -12.26 10.97
C THR A 3 11.00 -11.20 9.89
N ASN A 4 12.24 -10.73 9.72
CA ASN A 4 12.56 -9.72 8.70
C ASN A 4 12.39 -10.26 7.28
N ARG A 5 12.81 -11.51 7.04
CA ARG A 5 12.66 -12.13 5.71
C ARG A 5 11.20 -12.42 5.39
N LEU A 6 10.41 -12.78 6.40
CA LEU A 6 8.97 -13.02 6.24
C LEU A 6 8.26 -11.74 5.80
N TYR A 7 8.44 -10.62 6.52
CA TYR A 7 7.79 -9.36 6.17
C TYR A 7 8.29 -8.75 4.85
N ALA A 8 9.57 -8.92 4.51
CA ALA A 8 10.09 -8.51 3.21
C ALA A 8 9.40 -9.25 2.06
N ALA A 9 9.27 -10.59 2.17
CA ALA A 9 8.61 -11.40 1.16
C ALA A 9 7.11 -11.11 1.08
N GLU A 10 6.46 -10.90 2.24
CA GLU A 10 5.03 -10.54 2.31
C GLU A 10 4.76 -9.19 1.64
N GLY A 11 5.54 -8.16 1.96
CA GLY A 11 5.42 -6.82 1.37
C GLY A 11 5.61 -6.86 -0.14
N GLN A 12 6.65 -7.52 -0.62
CA GLN A 12 6.94 -7.65 -2.05
C GLN A 12 5.81 -8.37 -2.80
N ARG A 13 5.28 -9.47 -2.24
CA ARG A 13 4.20 -10.24 -2.84
C ARG A 13 2.89 -9.44 -2.88
N LEU A 14 2.50 -8.83 -1.75
CA LEU A 14 1.23 -8.12 -1.67
C LEU A 14 1.21 -6.82 -2.47
N MET A 15 2.34 -6.13 -2.62
CA MET A 15 2.45 -4.96 -3.49
C MET A 15 2.20 -5.29 -4.98
N GLN A 16 2.51 -6.52 -5.39
CA GLN A 16 2.23 -7.01 -6.74
C GLN A 16 0.79 -7.50 -6.90
N GLU A 17 0.28 -8.22 -5.90
CA GLU A 17 -1.03 -8.87 -5.96
C GLU A 17 -2.22 -7.93 -5.69
N ARG A 18 -2.03 -6.85 -4.93
CA ARG A 18 -3.13 -6.02 -4.41
C ARG A 18 -3.00 -4.56 -4.80
N ASP A 19 -4.12 -3.85 -4.83
CA ASP A 19 -4.11 -2.41 -5.00
C ASP A 19 -3.71 -1.67 -3.72
N VAL A 20 -3.22 -0.44 -3.88
CA VAL A 20 -2.67 0.34 -2.77
C VAL A 20 -3.62 0.45 -1.57
N PRO A 21 -4.94 0.71 -1.74
CA PRO A 21 -5.86 0.76 -0.61
C PRO A 21 -5.93 -0.57 0.17
N GLU A 22 -6.00 -1.70 -0.53
CA GLU A 22 -6.07 -3.03 0.07
C GLU A 22 -4.75 -3.43 0.74
N TYR A 23 -3.62 -3.03 0.13
CA TYR A 23 -2.30 -3.21 0.70
C TYR A 23 -2.16 -2.46 2.02
N LEU A 24 -2.52 -1.17 2.05
CA LEU A 24 -2.42 -0.34 3.25
C LEU A 24 -3.35 -0.85 4.37
N HIS A 25 -4.55 -1.32 4.03
CA HIS A 25 -5.44 -1.95 4.99
C HIS A 25 -4.82 -3.21 5.61
N HIS A 26 -4.14 -4.03 4.79
CA HIS A 26 -3.43 -5.20 5.30
C HIS A 26 -2.26 -4.82 6.23
N VAL A 27 -1.46 -3.80 5.87
CA VAL A 27 -0.36 -3.34 6.70
C VAL A 27 -0.87 -2.85 8.08
N ALA A 28 -1.97 -2.08 8.10
CA ALA A 28 -2.56 -1.60 9.34
C ALA A 28 -2.96 -2.76 10.27
N ARG A 29 -3.65 -3.78 9.73
CA ARG A 29 -4.03 -4.97 10.49
C ARG A 29 -2.83 -5.74 11.02
N ARG A 30 -1.75 -5.86 10.23
CA ARG A 30 -0.51 -6.53 10.67
C ARG A 30 0.16 -5.81 11.82
N LEU A 31 0.20 -4.48 11.80
CA LEU A 31 0.78 -3.68 12.89
C LEU A 31 -0.03 -3.84 14.18
N GLU A 32 -1.36 -3.89 14.09
CA GLU A 32 -2.24 -4.12 15.24
C GLU A 32 -2.00 -5.51 15.85
N GLU A 33 -2.00 -6.57 15.04
CA GLU A 33 -1.75 -7.93 15.49
C GLU A 33 -0.37 -8.11 16.15
N GLU A 34 0.66 -7.46 15.61
CA GLU A 34 2.00 -7.50 16.20
C GLU A 34 2.08 -6.72 17.50
N ASN A 35 1.34 -5.62 17.61
CA ASN A 35 1.26 -4.86 18.86
C ASN A 35 0.56 -5.68 19.96
N ASP A 36 -0.56 -6.33 19.62
CA ASP A 36 -1.29 -7.24 20.52
C ASP A 36 -0.43 -8.44 20.95
N ARG A 37 0.34 -9.01 20.01
CA ARG A 37 1.24 -10.12 20.31
C ARG A 37 2.34 -9.71 21.27
N VAL A 38 2.88 -8.49 21.14
CA VAL A 38 3.88 -7.99 22.07
C VAL A 38 3.28 -7.78 23.45
N ILE A 39 2.12 -7.14 23.55
CA ILE A 39 1.42 -6.90 24.82
C ILE A 39 1.14 -8.23 25.55
N SER A 40 0.82 -9.28 24.81
CA SER A 40 0.39 -10.57 25.37
C SER A 40 1.55 -11.51 25.76
N TYR A 41 2.71 -11.43 25.10
CA TYR A 41 3.73 -12.49 25.19
C TYR A 41 5.19 -12.03 25.27
N LEU A 42 5.48 -10.74 25.13
CA LEU A 42 6.86 -10.23 25.02
C LEU A 42 7.14 -9.11 26.02
N ASP A 43 8.40 -9.01 26.45
CA ASP A 43 8.84 -7.91 27.30
C ASP A 43 8.79 -6.58 26.53
N GLN A 44 8.36 -5.49 27.18
CA GLN A 44 8.24 -4.16 26.56
C GLN A 44 9.52 -3.67 25.87
N SER A 45 10.70 -4.14 26.31
CA SER A 45 11.98 -3.81 25.67
C SER A 45 12.09 -4.34 24.22
N THR A 46 11.33 -5.39 23.88
CA THR A 46 11.31 -5.98 22.53
C THR A 46 10.21 -5.43 21.62
N GLN A 47 9.29 -4.63 22.16
CA GLN A 47 8.17 -4.03 21.41
C GLN A 47 8.62 -3.08 20.31
N LYS A 48 9.38 -2.04 20.69
CA LYS A 48 9.86 -1.02 19.76
C LYS A 48 10.68 -1.59 18.59
N PRO A 49 11.67 -2.48 18.81
CA PRO A 49 12.45 -3.02 17.69
C PRO A 49 11.64 -3.97 16.80
N LEU A 50 10.62 -4.67 17.31
CA LEU A 50 9.77 -5.53 16.48
C LEU A 50 8.88 -4.69 15.57
N ILE A 51 8.09 -3.77 16.12
CA ILE A 51 7.17 -2.92 15.36
C ILE A 51 7.93 -2.11 14.31
N SER A 52 9.06 -1.51 14.69
CA SER A 52 9.87 -0.71 13.76
C SER A 52 10.45 -1.54 12.61
N ASN A 53 10.76 -2.82 12.83
CA ASN A 53 11.15 -3.73 11.74
C ASN A 53 9.97 -4.02 10.80
N VAL A 54 8.76 -4.25 11.34
CA VAL A 54 7.56 -4.48 10.50
C VAL A 54 7.24 -3.26 9.65
N GLU A 55 7.25 -2.07 10.24
CA GLU A 55 7.06 -0.80 9.52
C GLU A 55 8.10 -0.60 8.43
N LYS A 56 9.38 -0.86 8.74
CA LYS A 56 10.45 -0.74 7.75
C LYS A 56 10.21 -1.67 6.56
N GLN A 57 9.90 -2.93 6.80
CA GLN A 57 9.75 -3.92 5.72
C GLN A 57 8.47 -3.70 4.90
N LEU A 58 7.34 -3.39 5.54
CA LEU A 58 6.05 -3.26 4.85
C LEU A 58 5.77 -1.86 4.28
N LEU A 59 6.33 -0.81 4.87
CA LEU A 59 6.12 0.58 4.42
C LEU A 59 7.41 1.19 3.87
N GLY A 60 8.50 1.12 4.64
CA GLY A 60 9.77 1.78 4.29
C GLY A 60 10.31 1.35 2.92
N GLU A 61 10.46 0.05 2.72
CA GLU A 61 11.00 -0.52 1.46
C GLU A 61 10.04 -0.35 0.26
N HIS A 62 8.76 -0.06 0.50
CA HIS A 62 7.71 -0.01 -0.53
C HIS A 62 7.14 1.39 -0.77
N MET A 63 7.64 2.42 -0.07
CA MET A 63 7.07 3.76 -0.09
C MET A 63 7.00 4.38 -1.49
N THR A 64 8.05 4.23 -2.30
CA THR A 64 8.05 4.71 -3.70
C THR A 64 6.99 4.00 -4.55
N ALA A 65 6.84 2.69 -4.39
CA ALA A 65 5.86 1.89 -5.16
C ALA A 65 4.42 2.23 -4.77
N ILE A 66 4.16 2.42 -3.47
CA ILE A 66 2.87 2.86 -2.94
C ILE A 66 2.48 4.21 -3.55
N LEU A 67 3.40 5.18 -3.53
CA LEU A 67 3.15 6.51 -4.07
C LEU A 67 2.93 6.47 -5.59
N GLN A 68 3.76 5.74 -6.33
CA GLN A 68 3.63 5.64 -7.78
C GLN A 68 2.30 4.98 -8.19
N LYS A 69 1.98 3.80 -7.62
CA LYS A 69 0.74 3.07 -7.94
C LYS A 69 -0.50 3.84 -7.47
N GLY A 70 -0.44 4.46 -6.28
CA GLY A 70 -1.55 5.25 -5.73
C GLY A 70 -1.81 6.53 -6.53
N LEU A 71 -0.76 7.22 -6.96
CA LEU A 71 -0.88 8.41 -7.80
C LEU A 71 -1.47 8.08 -9.17
N SER A 72 -1.06 6.96 -9.80
CA SER A 72 -1.66 6.51 -11.06
C SER A 72 -3.18 6.31 -10.94
N ILE A 73 -3.66 5.68 -9.86
CA ILE A 73 -5.09 5.48 -9.60
C ILE A 73 -5.82 6.84 -9.45
N LEU A 74 -5.25 7.77 -8.69
CA LEU A 74 -5.84 9.10 -8.49
C LEU A 74 -5.89 9.92 -9.78
N LEU A 75 -4.85 9.82 -10.61
CA LEU A 75 -4.78 10.51 -11.89
C LEU A 75 -5.75 9.90 -12.91
N ASP A 76 -5.83 8.56 -13.00
CA ASP A 76 -6.73 7.87 -13.93
C ASP A 76 -8.20 8.06 -13.56
N GLY A 77 -8.53 8.12 -12.26
CA GLY A 77 -9.88 8.47 -11.79
C GLY A 77 -10.36 9.85 -12.26
N ASN A 78 -9.45 10.78 -12.56
CA ASN A 78 -9.77 12.12 -13.07
C ASN A 78 -9.65 12.25 -14.61
N ARG A 79 -9.20 11.22 -15.34
CA ARG A 79 -9.06 11.26 -16.81
C ARG A 79 -10.38 11.13 -17.58
N VAL A 80 -11.51 10.87 -16.91
CA VAL A 80 -12.84 10.70 -17.55
C VAL A 80 -13.41 12.01 -18.10
N ILE A 81 -13.01 13.18 -17.60
CA ILE A 81 -13.61 14.47 -18.00
C ILE A 81 -13.01 15.04 -19.29
N LEU A 82 -11.77 14.67 -19.65
CA LEU A 82 -11.08 15.30 -20.78
C LEU A 82 -11.26 14.58 -22.13
N THR A 83 -11.78 13.35 -22.15
CA THR A 83 -12.02 12.61 -23.41
C THR A 83 -13.45 12.77 -23.93
N LEU A 84 -14.42 13.06 -23.06
CA LEU A 84 -15.82 13.28 -23.44
C LEU A 84 -16.10 14.70 -23.96
N SER A 85 -15.23 15.67 -23.63
CA SER A 85 -15.39 17.06 -24.07
C SER A 85 -14.91 17.32 -25.51
N SER A 86 -14.18 16.39 -26.12
CA SER A 86 -13.62 16.54 -27.48
C SER A 86 -14.39 15.80 -28.58
N ARG A 87 -15.55 15.19 -28.28
CA ARG A 87 -16.29 14.36 -29.27
C ARG A 87 -17.59 14.95 -29.82
N SER A 88 -17.88 16.22 -29.54
CA SER A 88 -18.94 16.93 -30.26
C SER A 88 -18.30 18.08 -31.01
N GLN A 89 -18.05 17.91 -32.32
CA GLN A 89 -18.00 18.94 -33.39
C GLN A 89 -17.61 18.26 -34.72
N TYR A 90 -18.31 17.21 -35.14
CA TYR A 90 -18.31 16.75 -36.54
C TYR A 90 -19.65 16.10 -36.87
N SER A 91 -20.68 16.91 -37.11
CA SER A 91 -21.76 16.63 -38.07
C SER A 91 -22.79 17.75 -38.06
N VAL A 92 -22.58 18.74 -38.93
CA VAL A 92 -23.69 19.30 -39.73
C VAL A 92 -23.17 19.41 -41.17
N ARG A 93 -23.27 18.30 -41.90
CA ARG A 93 -23.39 18.32 -43.37
C ARG A 93 -24.85 18.02 -43.69
N ARG A 94 -25.62 19.06 -44.00
CA ARG A 94 -26.55 19.20 -45.14
C ARG A 94 -27.39 20.45 -44.95
#